data_AF-A0A7L9BR67-F1
#
_entry.id   AF-A0A7L9BR67-F1
#
_cell.length_a   1.000
_cell.length_b   1.000
_cell.length_c   1.000
_cell.angle_alpha   90.00
_cell.angle_beta   90.00
_cell.angle_gamma   90.00
#
_symmetry.space_group_name_H-M   'P 1'
#
loop_
_entity.id
_entity.type
_entity.pdbx_description
1 polymer ?
#
loop_
_entity_poly.entity_id
_entity_poly.type
_entity_poly.pdbx_seq_one_letter_code
_entity_poly.pdbx_strand_id
1 'polypeptide(L)'
;MRRFARWYARRIVNVNVNIVLAGLLALPPTALVVHFSRYWGVDDHDKVLILAITWVTDIIFDVAIYFVLHWAANHGSWRNAWLDKAEHVIVEPAYKGMSFVHDAGLVQFQRLVISPVLYVLWLGSQYMLMKAGMDRVPAMALGWVLGISTARTIHTLWMLREERISRERRLSARLLCTRCGYDLSLVTSEACPDCGEPIRRVPPPGVMRDPESAPTPRSREPEPKTHAASPGT
;
A
#
# COMPACT_ATOMS: atom_id res chain seq x y z
N MET A 1 9.13 24.25 -7.92
CA MET A 1 9.75 22.93 -7.63
C MET A 1 9.48 22.40 -6.21
N ARG A 2 9.53 23.22 -5.15
CA ARG A 2 9.33 22.78 -3.74
C ARG A 2 8.02 22.00 -3.44
N ARG A 3 6.94 22.21 -4.20
CA ARG A 3 5.70 21.42 -4.05
C ARG A 3 5.88 19.97 -4.52
N PHE A 4 6.59 19.75 -5.62
CA PHE A 4 6.88 18.40 -6.13
C PHE A 4 7.82 17.64 -5.20
N ALA A 5 8.84 18.31 -4.66
CA ALA A 5 9.74 17.72 -3.66
C ALA A 5 8.97 17.22 -2.42
N ARG A 6 8.03 18.03 -1.90
CA ARG A 6 7.15 17.62 -0.79
C ARG A 6 6.24 16.44 -1.10
N TRP A 7 5.78 16.31 -2.36
CA TRP A 7 5.00 15.15 -2.78
C TRP A 7 5.87 13.91 -2.89
N TYR A 8 7.07 14.02 -3.48
CA TYR A 8 8.04 12.93 -3.56
C TYR A 8 8.58 12.50 -2.19
N ALA A 9 8.67 13.42 -1.24
CA ALA A 9 9.07 13.13 0.14
C ALA A 9 8.09 12.20 0.86
N ARG A 10 6.84 12.07 0.37
CA ARG A 10 5.92 11.06 0.90
C ARG A 10 6.39 9.67 0.50
N ARG A 11 6.64 8.81 1.50
CA ARG A 11 7.05 7.41 1.31
C ARG A 11 6.19 6.67 0.29
N ILE A 12 4.87 6.88 0.32
CA ILE A 12 3.92 6.24 -0.60
C ILE A 12 4.25 6.57 -2.06
N VAL A 13 4.58 7.84 -2.35
CA VAL A 13 4.89 8.29 -3.72
C VAL A 13 6.24 7.73 -4.15
N ASN A 14 7.27 7.86 -3.31
CA ASN A 14 8.61 7.34 -3.62
C ASN A 14 8.59 5.82 -3.86
N VAL A 15 7.92 5.06 -2.98
CA VAL A 15 7.74 3.62 -3.16
C VAL A 15 7.07 3.36 -4.50
N ASN A 16 5.88 3.90 -4.75
CA ASN A 16 5.13 3.65 -5.99
C ASN A 16 5.92 4.01 -7.25
N VAL A 17 6.63 5.14 -7.28
CA VAL A 17 7.46 5.55 -8.40
C VAL A 17 8.59 4.55 -8.65
N ASN A 18 9.33 4.16 -7.61
CA ASN A 18 10.39 3.18 -7.74
C ASN A 18 9.87 1.85 -8.28
N ILE A 19 8.63 1.47 -7.91
CA ILE A 19 8.07 0.24 -8.46
C ILE A 19 7.69 0.38 -9.93
N VAL A 20 7.02 1.46 -10.31
CA VAL A 20 6.64 1.68 -11.72
C VAL A 20 7.88 1.75 -12.59
N LEU A 21 8.95 2.42 -12.12
CA LEU A 21 10.24 2.44 -12.80
C LEU A 21 10.89 1.06 -12.87
N ALA A 22 10.89 0.29 -11.77
CA ALA A 22 11.45 -1.06 -11.77
C ALA A 22 10.75 -1.97 -12.79
N GLY A 23 9.42 -2.00 -12.79
CA GLY A 23 8.65 -2.79 -13.75
C GLY A 23 8.84 -2.31 -15.20
N LEU A 24 8.87 -0.99 -15.43
CA LEU A 24 9.09 -0.44 -16.77
C LEU A 24 10.50 -0.76 -17.29
N LEU A 25 11.51 -0.74 -16.41
CA LEU A 25 12.89 -1.06 -16.74
C LEU A 25 13.12 -2.58 -16.86
N ALA A 26 12.29 -3.40 -16.20
CA ALA A 26 12.31 -4.86 -16.34
C ALA A 26 11.68 -5.34 -17.65
N LEU A 27 10.76 -4.57 -18.24
CA LEU A 27 10.10 -4.94 -19.49
C LEU A 27 11.07 -5.18 -20.67
N PRO A 28 12.02 -4.28 -21.01
CA PRO A 28 12.96 -4.52 -22.11
C PRO A 28 13.78 -5.81 -21.97
N PRO A 29 14.45 -6.10 -20.84
CA PRO A 29 15.21 -7.34 -20.72
C PRO A 29 14.30 -8.58 -20.71
N THR A 30 13.10 -8.51 -20.13
CA THR A 30 12.11 -9.60 -20.23
C THR A 30 11.67 -9.83 -21.68
N ALA A 31 11.34 -8.78 -22.42
CA ALA A 31 10.96 -8.85 -23.83
C ALA A 31 12.09 -9.45 -24.68
N LEU A 32 13.34 -9.09 -24.37
CA LEU A 32 14.53 -9.60 -25.05
C LEU A 32 14.69 -11.11 -24.84
N VAL A 33 14.55 -11.61 -23.62
CA VAL A 33 14.59 -13.06 -23.32
C VAL A 33 13.45 -13.80 -24.01
N VAL A 34 12.23 -13.25 -23.97
CA VAL A 34 11.07 -13.82 -24.66
C VAL A 34 11.27 -13.84 -26.18
N HIS A 35 11.89 -12.81 -26.74
CA HIS A 35 12.25 -12.78 -28.16
C HIS A 35 13.31 -13.84 -28.49
N PHE A 36 14.36 -13.96 -27.66
CA PHE A 36 15.43 -14.93 -27.89
C PHE A 36 14.99 -16.39 -27.70
N SER A 37 13.94 -16.65 -26.95
CA SER A 37 13.38 -18.01 -26.79
C SER A 37 13.04 -18.68 -28.13
N ARG A 38 12.68 -17.89 -29.17
CA ARG A 38 12.47 -18.37 -30.54
C ARG A 38 13.69 -19.09 -31.11
N TYR A 39 14.89 -18.56 -30.83
CA TYR A 39 16.15 -19.10 -31.35
C TYR A 39 16.60 -20.36 -30.60
N TRP A 40 15.99 -20.66 -29.45
CA TRP A 40 16.23 -21.89 -28.68
C TRP A 40 15.18 -22.99 -28.95
N GLY A 41 14.37 -22.82 -30.00
CA GLY A 41 13.40 -23.83 -30.42
C GLY A 41 12.08 -23.80 -29.65
N VAL A 42 11.76 -22.70 -28.95
CA VAL A 42 10.43 -22.50 -28.37
C VAL A 42 9.49 -22.04 -29.47
N ASP A 43 8.54 -22.91 -29.84
CA ASP A 43 7.57 -22.65 -30.89
C ASP A 43 6.49 -21.68 -30.39
N ASP A 44 5.85 -20.95 -31.30
CA ASP A 44 4.74 -20.03 -31.06
C ASP A 44 3.49 -20.78 -30.58
N HIS A 45 3.43 -22.09 -30.84
CA HIS A 45 2.42 -23.00 -30.30
C HIS A 45 2.60 -23.28 -28.80
N ASP A 46 3.82 -23.13 -28.24
CA ASP A 46 4.15 -23.42 -26.85
C ASP A 46 3.78 -22.26 -25.90
N LYS A 47 2.53 -21.80 -25.99
CA LYS A 47 2.02 -20.62 -25.27
C LYS A 47 2.24 -20.69 -23.75
N VAL A 48 2.10 -21.88 -23.17
CA VAL A 48 2.30 -22.10 -21.73
C VAL A 48 3.77 -21.94 -21.35
N LEU A 49 4.69 -22.45 -22.17
CA LEU A 49 6.13 -22.31 -21.95
C LEU A 49 6.56 -20.84 -22.10
N ILE A 50 6.05 -20.15 -23.12
CA ILE A 50 6.30 -18.71 -23.31
C ILE A 50 5.83 -17.91 -22.09
N LEU A 51 4.63 -18.19 -21.56
CA LEU A 51 4.12 -17.55 -20.34
C LEU A 51 5.00 -17.86 -19.12
N ALA A 52 5.46 -19.10 -18.96
CA ALA A 52 6.35 -19.49 -17.87
C ALA A 52 7.70 -18.78 -17.94
N ILE A 53 8.33 -18.71 -19.13
CA ILE A 53 9.58 -17.99 -19.35
C ILE A 53 9.38 -16.50 -19.04
N THR A 54 8.30 -15.90 -19.54
CA THR A 54 7.97 -14.49 -19.30
C THR A 54 7.85 -14.22 -17.79
N TRP A 55 7.10 -15.06 -17.08
CA TRP A 55 6.85 -14.95 -15.65
C TRP A 55 8.13 -15.05 -14.82
N VAL A 56 8.96 -16.08 -15.05
CA VAL A 56 10.21 -16.29 -14.32
C VAL A 56 11.18 -15.13 -14.57
N THR A 57 11.31 -14.72 -15.83
CA THR A 57 12.25 -13.67 -16.23
C THR A 57 11.86 -12.32 -15.63
N ASP A 58 10.57 -11.99 -15.64
CA ASP A 58 10.06 -10.76 -15.04
C ASP A 58 10.32 -10.69 -13.54
N ILE A 59 10.08 -11.78 -12.81
CA ILE A 59 10.38 -11.85 -11.36
C ILE A 59 11.85 -11.54 -11.10
N ILE A 60 12.75 -12.16 -11.86
CA ILE A 60 14.19 -12.00 -11.67
C ILE A 60 14.59 -10.54 -11.92
N PHE A 61 14.16 -9.96 -13.05
CA PHE A 61 14.54 -8.59 -13.39
C PHE A 61 13.86 -7.54 -12.52
N ASP A 62 12.57 -7.67 -12.17
CA ASP A 62 11.88 -6.72 -11.28
C ASP A 62 12.54 -6.70 -9.90
N VAL A 63 12.84 -7.86 -9.31
CA VAL A 63 13.52 -7.94 -8.00
C VAL A 63 14.92 -7.32 -8.07
N ALA A 64 15.72 -7.67 -9.08
CA ALA A 64 17.07 -7.16 -9.22
C ALA A 64 17.10 -5.65 -9.44
N ILE A 65 16.32 -5.14 -10.40
CA ILE A 65 16.26 -3.72 -10.74
C ILE A 65 15.68 -2.92 -9.57
N TYR A 66 14.64 -3.42 -8.91
CA TYR A 66 14.09 -2.75 -7.73
C TYR A 66 15.15 -2.59 -6.63
N PHE A 67 15.93 -3.63 -6.36
CA PHE A 67 16.97 -3.57 -5.33
C PHE A 67 18.03 -2.52 -5.67
N VAL A 68 18.46 -2.46 -6.93
CA VAL A 68 19.41 -1.46 -7.43
C VAL A 68 18.84 -0.04 -7.31
N LEU A 69 17.61 0.18 -7.78
CA LEU A 69 16.95 1.50 -7.70
C LEU A 69 16.73 1.94 -6.26
N HIS A 70 16.29 1.03 -5.40
CA HIS A 70 16.05 1.33 -3.99
C HIS A 70 17.36 1.65 -3.26
N TRP A 71 18.43 0.89 -3.55
CA TRP A 71 19.77 1.20 -3.05
C TRP A 71 20.25 2.57 -3.51
N ALA A 72 20.13 2.87 -4.82
CA ALA A 72 20.54 4.15 -5.40
C ALA A 72 19.73 5.34 -4.85
N ALA A 73 18.44 5.14 -4.60
CA ALA A 73 17.56 6.14 -3.98
C ALA A 73 17.89 6.40 -2.50
N ASN A 74 18.38 5.38 -1.77
CA ASN A 74 18.68 5.51 -0.35
C ASN A 74 20.13 5.92 -0.04
N HIS A 75 21.10 5.52 -0.88
CA HIS A 75 22.53 5.79 -0.68
C HIS A 75 23.11 6.84 -1.63
N GLY A 76 22.35 7.27 -2.65
CA GLY A 76 22.85 8.23 -3.61
C GLY A 76 23.08 9.62 -2.99
N SER A 77 24.28 10.17 -3.18
CA SER A 77 24.68 11.51 -2.70
C SER A 77 23.78 12.63 -3.22
N TRP A 78 23.14 12.42 -4.37
CA TRP A 78 22.16 13.33 -4.97
C TRP A 78 20.96 13.63 -4.06
N ARG A 79 20.53 12.68 -3.22
CA ARG A 79 19.44 12.88 -2.27
C ARG A 79 19.79 13.97 -1.23
N ASN A 80 21.00 13.94 -0.70
CA ASN A 80 21.48 14.92 0.28
C ASN A 80 21.64 16.32 -0.32
N ALA A 81 21.84 16.42 -1.64
CA ALA A 81 21.94 17.70 -2.33
C ALA A 81 20.56 18.35 -2.58
N TRP A 82 19.48 17.58 -2.57
CA TRP A 82 18.14 18.06 -2.96
C TRP A 82 17.19 18.30 -1.77
N LEU A 83 17.47 17.70 -0.62
CA LEU A 83 16.69 17.88 0.61
C LEU A 83 17.39 18.90 1.53
N ASP A 84 16.70 20.00 1.83
CA ASP A 84 17.14 20.92 2.87
C ASP A 84 17.28 20.17 4.20
N LYS A 85 18.34 20.45 4.98
CA LYS A 85 18.62 19.79 6.27
C LYS A 85 17.43 19.77 7.23
N ALA A 86 16.55 20.78 7.18
CA ALA A 86 15.35 20.87 8.00
C ALA A 86 14.26 19.85 7.59
N GLU A 87 14.19 19.47 6.32
CA GLU A 87 13.18 18.55 5.80
C GLU A 87 13.54 17.07 6.09
N HIS A 88 14.84 16.75 6.18
CA HIS A 88 15.33 15.46 6.66
C HIS A 88 14.77 15.08 8.04
N VAL A 89 14.69 16.04 8.97
CA VAL A 89 14.24 15.79 10.35
C VAL A 89 12.75 15.43 10.42
N ILE A 90 11.93 15.98 9.54
CA ILE A 90 10.47 15.79 9.56
C ILE A 90 10.07 14.49 8.86
N VAL A 91 10.81 14.08 7.82
CA VAL A 91 10.48 12.91 7.00
C VAL A 91 11.05 11.60 7.57
N GLU A 92 12.16 11.65 8.33
CA GLU A 92 12.87 10.46 8.84
C GLU A 92 12.48 9.90 10.23
N PRO A 93 11.56 10.43 11.06
CA PRO A 93 11.43 9.98 12.45
C PRO A 93 10.90 8.55 12.60
N ALA A 94 10.31 7.97 11.56
CA ALA A 94 9.75 6.61 11.61
C ALA A 94 10.75 5.48 11.27
N TYR A 95 11.93 5.80 10.71
CA TYR A 95 12.88 4.79 10.20
C TYR A 95 14.29 4.91 10.77
N LYS A 96 14.50 5.84 11.71
CA LYS A 96 15.78 5.99 12.40
C LYS A 96 16.07 4.72 13.21
N GLY A 97 16.79 3.77 12.60
CA GLY A 97 17.19 2.50 13.21
C GLY A 97 16.74 1.22 12.48
N MET A 98 15.93 1.29 11.41
CA MET A 98 15.63 0.09 10.61
C MET A 98 16.75 -0.17 9.59
N SER A 99 17.19 -1.43 9.48
CA SER A 99 18.16 -1.82 8.46
C SER A 99 17.54 -1.71 7.05
N PHE A 100 18.36 -1.38 6.05
CA PHE A 100 17.94 -1.30 4.64
C PHE A 100 17.24 -2.58 4.16
N VAL A 101 17.76 -3.74 4.58
CA VAL A 101 17.21 -5.06 4.23
C VAL A 101 15.81 -5.24 4.81
N HIS A 102 15.57 -4.75 6.04
CA HIS A 102 14.26 -4.85 6.67
C HIS A 102 13.21 -3.99 5.95
N ASP A 103 13.56 -2.75 5.56
CA ASP A 103 12.63 -1.87 4.81
C ASP A 103 12.33 -2.43 3.42
N ALA A 104 13.37 -2.84 2.67
CA ALA A 104 13.20 -3.45 1.36
C ALA A 104 12.40 -4.76 1.43
N GLY A 105 12.67 -5.59 2.45
CA GLY A 105 11.96 -6.85 2.67
C GLY A 105 10.48 -6.66 2.97
N LEU A 106 10.12 -5.64 3.76
CA LEU A 106 8.73 -5.32 4.06
C LEU A 106 7.97 -4.89 2.79
N VAL A 107 8.57 -4.04 1.96
CA VAL A 107 7.96 -3.62 0.69
C VAL A 107 7.85 -4.80 -0.28
N GLN A 108 8.85 -5.68 -0.34
CA GLN A 108 8.79 -6.89 -1.17
C GLN A 108 7.72 -7.87 -0.70
N PHE A 109 7.53 -8.01 0.61
CA PHE A 109 6.44 -8.82 1.15
C PHE A 109 5.07 -8.25 0.77
N GLN A 110 4.87 -6.93 0.90
CA GLN A 110 3.64 -6.27 0.45
C GLN A 110 3.38 -6.51 -1.05
N ARG A 111 4.43 -6.49 -1.88
CA ARG A 111 4.32 -6.83 -3.31
C ARG A 111 3.96 -8.29 -3.53
N LEU A 112 4.60 -9.20 -2.81
CA LEU A 112 4.36 -10.64 -2.93
C LEU A 112 2.88 -10.97 -2.70
N VAL A 113 2.25 -10.32 -1.72
CA VAL A 113 0.81 -10.47 -1.42
C VAL A 113 -0.08 -10.00 -2.59
N ILE A 114 0.30 -8.94 -3.30
CA ILE A 114 -0.48 -8.39 -4.43
C ILE A 114 -0.15 -9.08 -5.76
N SER A 115 1.02 -9.74 -5.84
CA SER A 115 1.52 -10.36 -7.06
C SER A 115 0.56 -11.37 -7.73
N PRO A 116 -0.25 -12.18 -7.01
CA PRO A 116 -1.21 -13.07 -7.67
C PRO A 116 -2.22 -12.31 -8.52
N VAL A 117 -2.71 -11.15 -8.03
CA VAL A 117 -3.65 -10.31 -8.78
C VAL A 117 -2.98 -9.73 -10.02
N LEU A 118 -1.73 -9.25 -9.89
CA LEU A 118 -0.96 -8.74 -11.02
C LEU A 118 -0.78 -9.81 -12.10
N TYR A 119 -0.33 -11.01 -11.73
CA TYR A 119 -0.03 -12.07 -12.69
C TYR A 119 -1.28 -12.66 -13.31
N VAL A 120 -2.38 -12.79 -12.57
CA VAL A 120 -3.66 -13.23 -13.15
C VAL A 120 -4.13 -12.25 -14.22
N LEU A 121 -4.10 -10.94 -13.94
CA LEU A 121 -4.51 -9.93 -14.90
C LEU A 121 -3.55 -9.85 -16.09
N TRP A 122 -2.24 -9.86 -15.83
CA TRP A 122 -1.24 -9.75 -16.87
C TRP A 122 -1.17 -10.99 -17.75
N LEU A 123 -0.85 -12.17 -17.19
CA LEU A 123 -0.70 -13.40 -17.98
C LEU A 123 -2.03 -13.84 -18.59
N GLY A 124 -3.14 -13.62 -17.86
CA GLY A 124 -4.48 -13.89 -18.37
C GLY A 124 -4.81 -13.04 -19.59
N SER A 125 -4.59 -11.72 -19.53
CA SER A 125 -4.83 -10.84 -20.68
C SER A 125 -3.86 -11.11 -21.84
N GLN A 126 -2.57 -11.35 -21.57
CA GLN A 126 -1.61 -11.76 -22.59
C GLN A 126 -2.05 -13.04 -23.30
N TYR A 127 -2.49 -14.07 -22.55
CA TYR A 127 -2.98 -15.33 -23.12
C TYR A 127 -4.22 -15.11 -24.00
N MET A 128 -5.17 -14.29 -23.56
CA MET A 128 -6.37 -13.98 -24.34
C MET A 128 -6.03 -13.21 -25.63
N LEU A 129 -5.12 -12.24 -25.57
CA LEU A 129 -4.66 -11.49 -26.74
C LEU A 129 -3.91 -12.39 -27.73
N MET A 130 -3.06 -13.30 -27.27
CA MET A 130 -2.39 -14.29 -28.13
C MET A 130 -3.38 -15.30 -28.73
N LYS A 131 -4.46 -15.66 -28.02
CA LYS A 131 -5.55 -16.46 -28.60
C LYS A 131 -6.32 -15.71 -29.67
N ALA A 132 -6.40 -14.40 -29.58
CA ALA A 132 -6.99 -13.54 -30.60
C ALA A 132 -6.05 -13.25 -31.80
N GLY A 133 -4.88 -13.88 -31.86
CA GLY A 133 -3.93 -13.74 -32.98
C GLY A 133 -2.97 -12.57 -32.85
N MET A 134 -2.93 -11.86 -31.72
CA MET A 134 -1.94 -10.82 -31.47
C MET A 134 -0.55 -11.44 -31.22
N ASP A 135 0.51 -10.82 -31.75
CA ASP A 135 1.89 -11.26 -31.48
C ASP A 135 2.23 -11.16 -29.98
N ARG A 136 3.20 -11.98 -29.54
CA ARG A 136 3.54 -12.16 -28.13
C ARG A 136 4.01 -10.88 -27.45
N VAL A 137 4.76 -10.02 -28.15
CA VAL A 137 5.36 -8.80 -27.57
C VAL A 137 4.30 -7.74 -27.27
N PRO A 138 3.44 -7.32 -28.22
CA PRO A 138 2.38 -6.36 -27.92
C PRO A 138 1.33 -6.94 -26.95
N ALA A 139 1.02 -8.25 -27.02
CA ALA A 139 0.14 -8.90 -26.06
C ALA A 139 0.69 -8.84 -24.63
N MET A 140 1.99 -9.11 -24.45
CA MET A 140 2.68 -8.99 -23.17
C MET A 140 2.66 -7.56 -22.65
N ALA A 141 2.98 -6.58 -23.48
CA ALA A 141 3.03 -5.17 -23.08
C ALA A 141 1.64 -4.65 -22.63
N LEU A 142 0.59 -4.95 -23.39
CA LEU A 142 -0.78 -4.54 -23.03
C LEU A 142 -1.25 -5.20 -21.74
N GLY A 143 -1.00 -6.50 -21.60
CA GLY A 143 -1.35 -7.20 -20.38
C GLY A 143 -0.58 -6.68 -19.17
N TRP A 144 0.69 -6.32 -19.35
CA TRP A 144 1.52 -5.75 -18.29
C TRP A 144 0.96 -4.40 -17.84
N VAL A 145 0.59 -3.51 -18.78
CA VAL A 145 -0.02 -2.21 -18.47
C VAL A 145 -1.31 -2.39 -17.66
N LEU A 146 -2.16 -3.35 -18.04
CA LEU A 146 -3.39 -3.64 -17.31
C LEU A 146 -3.11 -4.16 -15.88
N GLY A 147 -2.22 -5.15 -15.77
CA GLY A 147 -1.83 -5.78 -14.51
C GLY A 147 -1.19 -4.79 -13.54
N ILE A 148 -0.18 -4.03 -14.00
CA ILE A 148 0.53 -3.06 -13.17
C ILE A 148 -0.40 -1.94 -12.70
N SER A 149 -1.25 -1.39 -13.58
CA SER A 149 -2.15 -0.29 -13.21
C SER A 149 -3.14 -0.72 -12.13
N THR A 150 -3.68 -1.93 -12.25
CA THR A 150 -4.62 -2.48 -11.27
C THR A 150 -3.94 -2.77 -9.94
N ALA A 151 -2.82 -3.50 -9.96
CA ALA A 151 -2.05 -3.82 -8.76
C ALA A 151 -1.59 -2.55 -8.02
N ARG A 152 -1.17 -1.51 -8.75
CA ARG A 152 -0.75 -0.22 -8.17
C ARG A 152 -1.90 0.53 -7.53
N THR A 153 -3.07 0.50 -8.14
CA THR A 153 -4.27 1.14 -7.58
C THR A 153 -4.64 0.49 -6.25
N ILE A 154 -4.68 -0.84 -6.22
CA ILE A 154 -4.96 -1.62 -4.99
C ILE A 154 -3.90 -1.34 -3.93
N HIS A 155 -2.62 -1.42 -4.27
CA HIS A 155 -1.51 -1.17 -3.35
C HIS A 155 -1.56 0.25 -2.76
N THR A 156 -1.87 1.26 -3.59
CA THR A 156 -1.95 2.65 -3.14
C THR A 156 -3.11 2.85 -2.17
N LEU A 157 -4.28 2.28 -2.45
CA LEU A 157 -5.43 2.34 -1.55
C LEU A 157 -5.12 1.65 -0.21
N TRP A 158 -4.42 0.51 -0.24
CA TRP A 158 -4.00 -0.19 0.96
C TRP A 158 -3.02 0.65 1.80
N MET A 159 -1.98 1.21 1.18
CA MET A 159 -1.00 2.07 1.84
C MET A 159 -1.63 3.34 2.45
N LEU A 160 -2.57 3.96 1.74
CA LEU A 160 -3.30 5.13 2.27
C LEU A 160 -4.16 4.76 3.48
N ARG A 161 -4.77 3.57 3.47
CA ARG A 161 -5.52 3.05 4.63
C ARG A 161 -4.59 2.79 5.82
N GLU A 162 -3.45 2.16 5.59
CA GLU A 162 -2.46 1.87 6.63
C GLU A 162 -1.86 3.16 7.23
N GLU A 163 -1.59 4.17 6.40
CA GLU A 163 -1.11 5.48 6.85
C GLU A 163 -2.14 6.16 7.76
N ARG A 164 -3.43 6.13 7.39
CA ARG A 164 -4.51 6.69 8.22
C ARG A 164 -4.56 6.01 9.59
N ILE A 165 -4.57 4.68 9.62
CA ILE A 165 -4.59 3.89 10.87
C ILE A 165 -3.34 4.17 11.71
N SER A 166 -2.17 4.22 11.09
CA SER A 166 -0.91 4.48 11.78
C SER A 166 -0.86 5.90 12.35
N ARG A 167 -1.41 6.88 11.64
CA ARG A 167 -1.52 8.26 12.11
C ARG A 167 -2.44 8.35 13.32
N GLU A 168 -3.60 7.71 13.29
CA GLU A 168 -4.52 7.64 14.43
C GLU A 168 -3.83 7.03 15.66
N ARG A 169 -3.13 5.89 15.48
CA ARG A 169 -2.37 5.25 16.56
C ARG A 169 -1.29 6.15 17.16
N ARG A 170 -0.55 6.90 16.33
CA ARG A 170 0.50 7.84 16.79
C ARG A 170 -0.08 9.00 17.57
N LEU A 171 -1.22 9.54 17.13
CA LEU A 171 -1.91 10.61 17.85
C LEU A 171 -2.43 10.10 19.19
N SER A 172 -3.09 8.94 19.21
CA SER A 172 -3.54 8.32 20.46
C SER A 172 -2.39 7.98 21.42
N ALA A 173 -1.27 7.45 20.93
CA ALA A 173 -0.12 7.11 21.76
C ALA A 173 0.58 8.32 22.37
N ARG A 174 0.51 9.48 21.72
CA ARG A 174 1.06 10.75 22.24
C ARG A 174 0.04 11.56 23.03
N LEU A 175 -1.14 11.00 23.31
CA LEU A 175 -2.26 11.72 23.90
C LEU A 175 -2.58 13.00 23.13
N LEU A 176 -2.45 13.02 21.81
CA LEU A 176 -2.81 14.17 20.98
C LEU A 176 -4.22 13.98 20.42
N CYS A 177 -5.00 15.06 20.36
CA CYS A 177 -6.29 15.06 19.68
C CYS A 177 -6.13 14.63 18.22
N THR A 178 -6.94 13.68 17.76
CA THR A 178 -6.87 13.15 16.39
C THR A 178 -7.27 14.17 15.32
N ARG A 179 -8.04 15.19 15.71
CA ARG A 179 -8.56 16.23 14.80
C ARG A 179 -7.63 17.43 14.69
N CYS A 180 -7.31 18.09 15.80
CA CYS A 180 -6.49 19.32 15.79
C CYS A 180 -5.04 19.12 16.27
N GLY A 181 -4.70 17.98 16.88
CA GLY A 181 -3.35 17.72 17.39
C GLY A 181 -3.05 18.34 18.77
N TYR A 182 -4.06 18.88 19.46
CA TYR A 182 -3.92 19.42 20.82
C TYR A 182 -3.43 18.35 21.81
N ASP A 183 -2.54 18.72 22.74
CA ASP A 183 -2.00 17.81 23.76
C ASP A 183 -3.02 17.56 24.89
N LEU A 184 -3.49 16.33 24.98
CA LEU A 184 -4.48 15.86 25.96
C LEU A 184 -3.83 15.28 27.22
N SER A 185 -2.50 15.32 27.36
CA SER A 185 -1.80 14.77 28.54
C SER A 185 -2.23 15.40 29.86
N LEU A 186 -2.67 16.66 29.84
CA LEU A 186 -3.14 17.42 30.99
C LEU A 186 -4.66 17.63 31.03
N VAL A 187 -5.39 17.09 30.04
CA VAL A 187 -6.82 17.37 29.87
C VAL A 187 -7.65 16.34 30.62
N THR A 188 -8.43 16.80 31.60
CA THR A 188 -9.37 15.95 32.36
C THR A 188 -10.76 15.87 31.72
N SER A 189 -11.11 16.81 30.83
CA SER A 189 -12.41 16.84 30.16
C SER A 189 -12.63 15.63 29.25
N GLU A 190 -13.89 15.32 28.95
CA GLU A 190 -14.26 14.26 28.00
C GLU A 190 -14.17 14.71 26.54
N ALA A 191 -13.94 16.01 26.29
CA ALA A 191 -13.80 16.60 24.97
C ALA A 191 -12.52 17.42 24.87
N CYS A 192 -11.95 17.49 23.67
CA CYS A 192 -10.79 18.31 23.36
C CYS A 192 -11.15 19.80 23.56
N PRO A 193 -10.38 20.56 24.37
CA PRO A 193 -10.72 21.96 24.69
C PRO A 193 -10.67 22.88 23.46
N ASP A 194 -9.81 22.55 22.48
CA ASP A 194 -9.63 23.37 21.29
C ASP A 194 -10.70 23.14 20.21
N CYS A 195 -10.98 21.88 19.84
CA CYS A 195 -11.90 21.58 18.75
C CYS A 195 -13.25 20.97 19.18
N GLY A 196 -13.46 20.73 20.48
CA GLY A 196 -14.67 20.11 21.01
C GLY A 196 -14.85 18.63 20.69
N GLU A 197 -13.90 17.99 19.99
CA GLU A 197 -13.98 16.58 19.61
C GLU A 197 -13.97 15.69 20.86
N PRO A 198 -14.92 14.76 21.03
CA PRO A 198 -14.94 13.85 22.18
C PRO A 198 -13.69 12.97 22.20
N ILE A 199 -13.04 12.89 23.36
CA ILE A 199 -11.81 12.13 23.57
C ILE A 199 -12.15 10.66 23.69
N ARG A 200 -11.97 9.89 22.62
CA ARG A 200 -11.95 8.43 22.69
C ARG A 200 -10.71 7.97 23.45
N ARG A 201 -10.84 7.74 24.76
CA ARG A 201 -9.80 7.07 25.55
C ARG A 201 -9.70 5.63 25.08
N VAL A 202 -8.70 5.35 24.24
CA VAL A 202 -8.30 3.97 23.95
C VAL A 202 -7.69 3.44 25.25
N PRO A 203 -8.21 2.34 25.83
CA PRO A 203 -7.61 1.76 27.03
C PRO A 203 -6.11 1.50 26.77
N PRO A 204 -5.23 1.71 27.77
CA PRO A 204 -3.82 1.51 27.57
C PRO A 204 -3.54 0.07 27.09
N PRO A 205 -2.62 -0.12 26.12
CA PRO A 205 -2.30 -1.45 25.61
C PRO A 205 -1.79 -2.32 26.77
N GLY A 206 -2.47 -3.43 27.03
CA GLY A 206 -2.21 -4.32 28.17
C GLY A 206 -3.34 -4.38 29.19
N VAL A 207 -4.27 -3.42 29.19
CA VAL A 207 -5.57 -3.60 29.86
C VAL A 207 -6.43 -4.45 28.93
N MET A 208 -6.22 -5.76 28.98
CA MET A 208 -7.18 -6.72 28.46
C MET A 208 -8.50 -6.36 29.11
N ARG A 209 -9.50 -5.95 28.33
CA ARG A 209 -10.85 -5.81 28.90
C ARG A 209 -11.18 -7.16 29.47
N ASP A 210 -11.44 -7.22 30.78
CA ASP A 210 -12.06 -8.40 31.35
C ASP A 210 -13.27 -8.71 30.48
N PRO A 211 -13.36 -9.91 29.87
CA PRO A 211 -14.48 -10.26 29.00
C PRO A 211 -15.83 -10.13 29.73
N GLU A 212 -15.80 -10.10 31.06
CA GLU A 212 -16.92 -9.88 31.97
C GLU A 212 -17.41 -8.43 32.03
N SER A 213 -16.63 -7.45 31.57
CA SER A 213 -17.04 -6.04 31.53
C SER A 213 -17.69 -5.63 30.19
N ALA A 214 -17.95 -6.59 29.29
CA ALA A 214 -18.79 -6.31 28.13
C ALA A 214 -20.18 -5.91 28.65
N PRO A 215 -20.73 -4.76 28.25
CA PRO A 215 -22.05 -4.35 28.72
C PRO A 215 -23.03 -5.48 28.38
N THR A 216 -23.56 -6.11 29.43
CA THR A 216 -24.61 -7.12 29.31
C THR A 216 -25.66 -6.51 28.38
N PRO A 217 -26.05 -7.21 27.29
CA PRO A 217 -27.02 -6.67 26.35
C PRO A 217 -28.21 -6.19 27.18
N ARG A 218 -28.46 -4.87 27.20
CA ARG A 218 -29.60 -4.30 27.91
C ARG A 218 -30.81 -5.11 27.45
N SER A 219 -31.34 -5.92 28.35
CA SER A 219 -32.64 -6.54 28.19
C SER A 219 -33.57 -5.41 27.78
N ARG A 220 -34.09 -5.47 26.56
CA ARG A 220 -35.03 -4.48 26.03
C ARG A 220 -36.11 -4.29 27.08
N GLU A 221 -36.15 -3.12 27.71
CA GLU A 221 -37.29 -2.76 28.54
C GLU A 221 -38.54 -2.89 27.66
N PRO A 222 -39.58 -3.60 28.13
CA PRO A 222 -40.80 -3.75 27.37
C PRO A 222 -41.38 -2.37 27.09
N GLU A 223 -41.56 -2.10 25.80
CA GLU A 223 -42.14 -0.87 25.26
C GLU A 223 -43.45 -0.55 26.00
N PRO A 224 -43.60 0.64 26.61
CA PRO A 224 -44.82 0.99 27.32
C PRO A 224 -45.99 1.02 26.34
N LYS A 225 -46.95 0.12 26.55
CA LYS A 225 -48.19 0.05 25.76
C LYS A 225 -48.95 1.37 25.93
N THR A 226 -48.89 2.23 24.92
CA THR A 226 -49.77 3.39 24.78
C THR A 226 -51.21 2.91 24.65
N HIS A 227 -51.99 3.07 25.71
CA HIS A 227 -53.43 2.92 25.69
C HIS A 227 -54.05 4.03 24.83
N ALA A 228 -54.60 3.65 23.68
CA ALA A 228 -55.41 4.54 22.86
C ALA A 228 -56.73 4.83 23.60
N ALA A 229 -56.98 6.11 23.90
CA ALA A 229 -58.26 6.57 24.41
C ALA A 229 -59.31 6.52 23.28
N SER A 230 -60.40 5.78 23.50
CA SER A 230 -61.57 5.80 22.63
C SER A 230 -62.29 7.15 22.74
N PRO A 231 -62.72 7.76 21.62
CA PRO A 231 -63.61 8.91 21.65
C PRO A 231 -65.04 8.46 22.01
N GLY A 232 -65.61 9.07 23.05
CA GLY A 232 -67.01 8.90 23.42
C GLY A 232 -67.93 9.65 22.47
N THR A 233 -69.03 8.98 22.11
CA THR A 233 -70.24 9.48 21.45
C THR A 233 -71.09 10.35 22.35
#